data_AF-A0A371JME3-F1
#
_entry.id   AF-A0A371JME3-F1
#
_cell.length_a   1.000
_cell.length_b   1.000
_cell.length_c   1.000
_cell.angle_alpha   90.00
_cell.angle_beta   90.00
_cell.angle_gamma   90.00
#
_symmetry.space_group_name_H-M   'P 1'
#
loop_
_entity.id
_entity.type
_entity.pdbx_description
1 polymer ?
#
loop_
_entity_poly.entity_id
_entity_poly.type
_entity_poly.pdbx_seq_one_letter_code
_entity_poly.pdbx_strand_id
1 'polypeptide(L)'
;MTLQDQCNCEVLSGTAVAAAGATSPTGADAGDIYVNTSTGTIYFWDGDSWELTASDDQQLTSFTLDGVSNILTLTLENGGSVNVDLSSLSDTLVDTNTTINSFAIDGTNTNLVITDSDTNTFSVALADIAAAINTDDADADPTNEYNTAVGLTGTSITVTDAGGTLSQDLDGTFATDAELAALNTDDADADPTNEYNTAVGLTGTSITVTDAGGTLSQDLDGTFATDAELAALNTDDADADPTNEYNTAVGLTGTSITVTDAGGTLSQDLDGTFATDAELAALNTDDADADPTNEYNTAVGLTGTSITVTDAGGTLSQDLDGTFATDAELAALNTDDADA
;
A
#
# COMPACT_ATOMS: atom_id res chain seq x y z
N MET A 1 0.50 -87.51 -117.87
CA MET A 1 -0.49 -86.45 -117.67
C MET A 1 0.20 -85.29 -117.00
N THR A 2 0.15 -84.12 -117.61
CA THR A 2 0.69 -82.89 -117.01
C THR A 2 -0.29 -82.39 -115.94
N LEU A 3 0.11 -81.51 -115.02
CA LEU A 3 -0.85 -80.90 -114.07
C LEU A 3 -1.98 -80.13 -114.81
N GLN A 4 -1.73 -79.67 -116.03
CA GLN A 4 -2.76 -79.04 -116.88
C GLN A 4 -3.86 -80.03 -117.30
N ASP A 5 -3.55 -81.33 -117.41
CA ASP A 5 -4.55 -82.36 -117.77
C ASP A 5 -5.33 -82.87 -116.53
N GLN A 6 -4.98 -82.42 -115.31
CA GLN A 6 -5.57 -82.91 -114.06
C GLN A 6 -6.64 -81.98 -113.47
N CYS A 7 -6.73 -80.72 -113.90
CA CYS A 7 -7.68 -79.76 -113.30
C CYS A 7 -8.82 -79.30 -114.22
N ASN A 8 -8.84 -79.66 -115.51
CA ASN A 8 -9.88 -79.23 -116.47
C ASN A 8 -10.25 -77.72 -116.39
N CYS A 9 -9.35 -76.86 -115.89
CA CYS A 9 -9.71 -75.49 -115.51
C CYS A 9 -10.14 -74.69 -116.74
N GLU A 10 -11.40 -74.25 -116.75
CA GLU A 10 -11.94 -73.35 -117.76
C GLU A 10 -11.83 -71.89 -117.29
N VAL A 11 -11.71 -70.97 -118.26
CA VAL A 11 -11.83 -69.53 -118.01
C VAL A 11 -13.21 -69.08 -118.48
N LEU A 12 -14.08 -68.81 -117.52
CA LEU A 12 -15.40 -68.25 -117.71
C LEU A 12 -15.34 -66.72 -117.62
N SER A 13 -16.29 -66.03 -118.25
CA SER A 13 -16.43 -64.58 -118.12
C SER A 13 -17.87 -64.13 -118.23
N GLY A 14 -18.21 -63.01 -117.58
CA GLY A 14 -19.55 -62.43 -117.59
C GLY A 14 -19.78 -61.56 -116.36
N THR A 15 -21.04 -61.39 -115.95
CA THR A 15 -21.40 -60.54 -114.79
C THR A 15 -22.08 -61.31 -113.67
N ALA A 16 -22.15 -62.65 -113.78
CA ALA A 16 -22.90 -63.51 -112.88
C ALA A 16 -22.22 -63.67 -111.51
N VAL A 17 -20.88 -63.67 -111.47
CA VAL A 17 -20.11 -63.68 -110.23
C VAL A 17 -19.72 -62.24 -109.88
N ALA A 18 -20.32 -61.66 -108.84
CA ALA A 18 -20.08 -60.27 -108.43
C ALA A 18 -19.52 -60.12 -107.00
N ALA A 19 -19.38 -61.22 -106.26
CA ALA A 19 -18.83 -61.26 -104.92
C ALA A 19 -18.27 -62.66 -104.62
N ALA A 20 -17.36 -62.75 -103.65
CA ALA A 20 -16.91 -64.03 -103.08
C ALA A 20 -18.08 -64.81 -102.46
N GLY A 21 -18.00 -66.14 -102.44
CA GLY A 21 -19.08 -67.02 -101.98
C GLY A 21 -20.23 -67.20 -102.97
N ALA A 22 -20.14 -66.69 -104.19
CA ALA A 22 -21.19 -66.89 -105.19
C ALA A 22 -21.19 -68.33 -105.71
N THR A 23 -22.37 -68.94 -105.90
CA THR A 23 -22.50 -70.33 -106.36
C THR A 23 -22.98 -70.44 -107.81
N SER A 24 -23.17 -69.31 -108.49
CA SER A 24 -23.56 -69.21 -109.90
C SER A 24 -22.50 -68.44 -110.68
N PRO A 25 -22.10 -68.90 -111.89
CA PRO A 25 -22.63 -70.04 -112.63
C PRO A 25 -22.26 -71.39 -111.98
N THR A 26 -23.19 -72.34 -112.05
CA THR A 26 -23.02 -73.71 -111.54
C THR A 26 -22.32 -74.60 -112.56
N GLY A 27 -21.67 -75.66 -112.11
CA GLY A 27 -21.01 -76.64 -112.99
C GLY A 27 -19.57 -76.29 -113.35
N ALA A 28 -18.95 -75.39 -112.58
CA ALA A 28 -17.53 -75.14 -112.61
C ALA A 28 -16.77 -76.29 -111.93
N ASP A 29 -15.58 -76.60 -112.44
CA ASP A 29 -14.64 -77.52 -111.85
C ASP A 29 -13.70 -76.77 -110.87
N ALA A 30 -13.23 -77.45 -109.82
CA ALA A 30 -12.32 -76.84 -108.85
C ALA A 30 -11.06 -76.30 -109.53
N GLY A 31 -10.78 -75.01 -109.34
CA GLY A 31 -9.71 -74.27 -110.00
C GLY A 31 -10.13 -73.49 -111.25
N ASP A 32 -11.38 -73.58 -111.70
CA ASP A 32 -11.90 -72.72 -112.76
C ASP A 32 -11.75 -71.24 -112.39
N ILE A 33 -11.57 -70.40 -113.41
CA ILE A 33 -11.41 -68.96 -113.25
C ILE A 33 -12.61 -68.24 -113.85
N TYR A 34 -13.17 -67.27 -113.13
CA TYR A 34 -14.23 -66.40 -113.63
C TYR A 34 -13.76 -64.96 -113.66
N VAL A 35 -13.83 -64.32 -114.84
CA VAL A 35 -13.56 -62.89 -115.02
C VAL A 35 -14.86 -62.12 -115.03
N ASN A 36 -15.11 -61.31 -114.00
CA ASN A 36 -16.24 -60.39 -114.04
C ASN A 36 -15.97 -59.27 -115.05
N THR A 37 -16.73 -59.21 -116.14
CA THR A 37 -16.49 -58.26 -117.24
C THR A 37 -16.94 -56.84 -116.93
N SER A 38 -17.70 -56.62 -115.86
CA SER A 38 -18.10 -55.29 -115.39
C SER A 38 -17.09 -54.67 -114.44
N THR A 39 -16.50 -55.46 -113.53
CA THR A 39 -15.55 -54.97 -112.51
C THR A 39 -14.10 -55.27 -112.84
N GLY A 40 -13.83 -56.21 -113.75
CA GLY A 40 -12.50 -56.76 -114.01
C GLY A 40 -11.98 -57.70 -112.92
N THR A 41 -12.77 -57.95 -111.86
CA THR A 41 -12.39 -58.82 -110.75
C THR A 41 -12.33 -60.26 -111.21
N ILE A 42 -11.31 -60.99 -110.74
CA ILE A 42 -11.12 -62.39 -111.05
C ILE A 42 -11.47 -63.21 -109.81
N TYR A 43 -12.25 -64.26 -110.04
CA TYR A 43 -12.63 -65.24 -109.03
C TYR A 43 -12.11 -66.62 -109.45
N PHE A 44 -11.93 -67.52 -108.50
CA PHE A 44 -11.67 -68.93 -108.76
C PHE A 44 -12.72 -69.80 -108.08
N TRP A 45 -13.04 -70.96 -108.66
CA TRP A 45 -13.94 -71.92 -108.03
C TRP A 45 -13.16 -72.81 -107.06
N ASP A 46 -13.51 -72.81 -105.77
CA ASP A 46 -12.80 -73.60 -104.74
C ASP A 46 -13.31 -75.05 -104.61
N GLY A 47 -14.39 -75.39 -105.33
CA GLY A 47 -15.10 -76.65 -105.25
C GLY A 47 -16.57 -76.50 -104.84
N ASP A 48 -16.89 -75.43 -104.09
CA ASP A 48 -18.22 -75.16 -103.57
C ASP A 48 -18.71 -73.72 -103.89
N SER A 49 -17.81 -72.75 -104.05
CA SER A 49 -18.12 -71.36 -104.38
C SER A 49 -17.03 -70.63 -105.19
N TRP A 50 -17.43 -69.53 -105.83
CA TRP A 50 -16.54 -68.56 -106.46
C TRP A 50 -15.92 -67.65 -105.40
N GLU A 51 -14.60 -67.73 -105.26
CA GLU A 51 -13.80 -66.98 -104.29
C GLU A 51 -12.86 -65.99 -104.97
N LEU A 52 -12.48 -64.92 -104.27
CA LEU A 52 -11.56 -63.93 -104.84
C LEU A 52 -10.17 -64.52 -105.04
N THR A 53 -9.54 -64.24 -106.19
CA THR A 53 -8.14 -64.65 -106.42
C THR A 53 -7.14 -63.87 -105.57
N ALA A 54 -7.56 -62.77 -104.94
CA ALA A 54 -6.76 -61.99 -103.99
C ALA A 54 -7.68 -61.27 -102.98
N SER A 55 -7.33 -61.35 -101.70
CA SER A 55 -7.80 -60.44 -100.65
C SER A 55 -6.69 -59.44 -100.33
N ASP A 56 -7.04 -58.20 -99.97
CA ASP A 56 -6.07 -57.22 -99.45
C ASP A 56 -6.30 -57.04 -97.94
N ASP A 57 -5.31 -57.41 -97.14
CA ASP A 57 -5.32 -57.26 -95.69
C ASP A 57 -4.64 -55.95 -95.31
N GLN A 58 -5.30 -54.83 -95.60
CA GLN A 58 -4.61 -53.54 -95.58
C GLN A 58 -4.01 -53.21 -94.20
N GLN A 59 -2.69 -53.08 -94.15
CA GLN A 59 -1.95 -52.65 -92.95
C GLN A 59 -1.54 -51.18 -93.02
N LEU A 60 -1.54 -50.52 -91.85
CA LEU A 60 -0.87 -49.23 -91.65
C LEU A 60 0.63 -49.45 -91.55
N THR A 61 1.42 -48.76 -92.37
CA THR A 61 2.89 -48.84 -92.34
C THR A 61 3.52 -47.70 -91.55
N SER A 62 2.90 -46.53 -91.54
CA SER A 62 3.28 -45.43 -90.67
C SER A 62 2.12 -44.51 -90.33
N PHE A 63 2.28 -43.78 -89.23
CA PHE A 63 1.48 -42.61 -88.91
C PHE A 63 2.42 -41.45 -88.58
N THR A 64 2.08 -40.23 -89.00
CA THR A 64 2.87 -39.03 -88.71
C THR A 64 1.95 -37.85 -88.50
N LEU A 65 2.18 -37.09 -87.43
CA LEU A 65 1.53 -35.81 -87.19
C LEU A 65 2.48 -34.69 -87.60
N ASP A 66 2.09 -33.87 -88.57
CA ASP A 66 2.76 -32.60 -88.84
C ASP A 66 2.27 -31.55 -87.85
N GLY A 67 3.11 -31.15 -86.90
CA GLY A 67 2.78 -30.16 -85.88
C GLY A 67 2.58 -28.74 -86.40
N VAL A 68 2.94 -28.44 -87.65
CA VAL A 68 2.70 -27.13 -88.27
C VAL A 68 1.32 -27.09 -88.93
N SER A 69 0.98 -28.12 -89.72
CA SER A 69 -0.30 -28.18 -90.43
C SER A 69 -1.43 -28.86 -89.63
N ASN A 70 -1.12 -29.48 -88.49
CA ASN A 70 -2.05 -30.31 -87.70
C ASN A 70 -2.70 -31.45 -88.49
N ILE A 71 -2.01 -31.97 -89.51
CA ILE A 71 -2.48 -33.09 -90.32
C ILE A 71 -1.86 -34.39 -89.81
N LEU A 72 -2.71 -35.34 -89.43
CA LEU A 72 -2.34 -36.73 -89.21
C LEU A 72 -2.36 -37.47 -90.56
N THR A 73 -1.21 -37.95 -91.00
CA THR A 73 -1.06 -38.78 -92.21
C THR A 73 -0.88 -40.24 -91.82
N LEU A 74 -1.71 -41.11 -92.38
CA LEU A 74 -1.65 -42.56 -92.27
C LEU A 74 -1.21 -43.14 -93.61
N THR A 75 -0.14 -43.94 -93.64
CA THR A 75 0.34 -44.59 -94.88
C THR A 75 0.00 -46.08 -94.88
N LEU A 76 -0.40 -46.58 -96.05
CA LEU A 76 -0.86 -47.95 -96.29
C LEU A 76 0.23 -48.76 -97.01
N GLU A 77 0.24 -50.09 -96.84
CA GLU A 77 1.34 -50.95 -97.33
C GLU A 77 1.53 -50.98 -98.86
N ASN A 78 0.52 -50.55 -99.61
CA ASN A 78 0.53 -50.43 -101.07
C ASN A 78 0.70 -48.98 -101.57
N GLY A 79 1.21 -48.08 -100.72
CA GLY A 79 1.59 -46.71 -101.07
C GLY A 79 0.45 -45.68 -101.07
N GLY A 80 -0.77 -46.09 -100.70
CA GLY A 80 -1.87 -45.16 -100.43
C GLY A 80 -1.67 -44.40 -99.12
N SER A 81 -2.29 -43.23 -98.99
CA SER A 81 -2.32 -42.49 -97.73
C SER A 81 -3.69 -41.87 -97.44
N VAL A 82 -3.99 -41.69 -96.16
CA VAL A 82 -5.17 -40.99 -95.66
C VAL A 82 -4.71 -39.83 -94.78
N ASN A 83 -5.25 -38.64 -95.03
CA ASN A 83 -4.93 -37.44 -94.28
C ASN A 83 -6.16 -37.02 -93.45
N VAL A 84 -5.95 -36.78 -92.17
CA VAL A 84 -6.96 -36.29 -91.24
C VAL A 84 -6.52 -34.92 -90.72
N ASP A 85 -7.32 -33.90 -91.01
CA ASP A 85 -7.11 -32.56 -90.48
C ASP A 85 -7.61 -32.51 -89.02
N LEU A 86 -6.69 -32.25 -88.10
CA LEU A 86 -6.96 -32.13 -86.67
C LEU A 86 -6.94 -30.67 -86.20
N SER A 87 -6.92 -29.70 -87.11
CA SER A 87 -6.90 -28.27 -86.77
C SER A 87 -8.08 -27.86 -85.87
N SER A 88 -9.24 -28.50 -86.01
CA SER A 88 -10.40 -28.26 -85.15
C SER A 88 -10.23 -28.75 -83.70
N LEU A 89 -9.23 -29.61 -83.44
CA LEU A 89 -8.88 -30.09 -82.11
C LEU A 89 -7.70 -29.31 -81.50
N SER A 90 -7.02 -28.49 -82.31
CA SER A 90 -6.01 -27.57 -81.81
C SER A 90 -6.71 -26.52 -80.96
N ASP A 91 -6.49 -26.57 -79.66
CA ASP A 91 -6.98 -25.53 -78.76
C ASP A 91 -6.22 -24.22 -79.06
N THR A 92 -6.97 -23.17 -79.37
CA THR A 92 -6.43 -21.81 -79.55
C THR A 92 -6.40 -21.02 -78.25
N LEU A 93 -6.91 -21.60 -77.15
CA LEU A 93 -6.88 -20.97 -75.84
C LEU A 93 -5.42 -20.89 -75.37
N VAL A 94 -4.96 -19.66 -75.17
CA VAL A 94 -3.74 -19.38 -74.41
C VAL A 94 -3.97 -19.98 -73.02
N ASP A 95 -3.05 -20.80 -72.54
CA ASP A 95 -3.10 -21.32 -71.17
C ASP A 95 -3.12 -20.13 -70.20
N THR A 96 -4.27 -19.86 -69.58
CA THR A 96 -4.43 -18.72 -68.67
C THR A 96 -3.95 -19.03 -67.26
N ASN A 97 -3.41 -20.23 -66.99
CA ASN A 97 -2.85 -20.57 -65.69
C ASN A 97 -1.45 -19.97 -65.55
N THR A 98 -1.39 -18.65 -65.35
CA THR A 98 -0.14 -17.97 -65.02
C THR A 98 0.07 -17.95 -63.50
N THR A 99 1.33 -18.00 -63.09
CA THR A 99 1.72 -17.83 -61.68
C THR A 99 2.38 -16.47 -61.50
N ILE A 100 2.32 -15.90 -60.29
CA ILE A 100 3.02 -14.63 -60.04
C ILE A 100 4.53 -14.89 -60.03
N ASN A 101 5.24 -14.27 -60.95
CA ASN A 101 6.70 -14.37 -61.08
C ASN A 101 7.41 -13.33 -60.21
N SER A 102 6.86 -12.11 -60.08
CA SER A 102 7.47 -11.06 -59.27
C SER A 102 6.49 -10.00 -58.76
N PHE A 103 6.90 -9.37 -57.65
CA PHE A 103 6.35 -8.12 -57.13
C PHE A 103 7.48 -7.08 -57.13
N ALA A 104 7.25 -5.91 -57.70
CA ALA A 104 8.22 -4.83 -57.74
C ALA A 104 7.55 -3.48 -57.51
N ILE A 105 8.30 -2.52 -56.98
CA ILE A 105 7.86 -1.12 -56.90
C ILE A 105 8.45 -0.37 -58.09
N ASP A 106 7.57 0.18 -58.92
CA ASP A 106 7.96 1.17 -59.91
C ASP A 106 8.01 2.54 -59.22
N GLY A 107 9.20 2.93 -58.77
CA GLY A 107 9.41 4.22 -58.10
C GLY A 107 9.20 5.43 -59.02
N THR A 108 9.15 5.24 -60.34
CA THR A 108 8.91 6.34 -61.30
C THR A 108 7.42 6.64 -61.40
N ASN A 109 6.61 5.59 -61.50
CA ASN A 109 5.14 5.71 -61.61
C ASN A 109 4.41 5.53 -60.27
N THR A 110 5.14 5.31 -59.18
CA THR A 110 4.62 5.12 -57.81
C THR A 110 3.59 3.98 -57.69
N ASN A 111 3.85 2.86 -58.38
CA ASN A 111 2.96 1.72 -58.45
C ASN A 111 3.60 0.46 -57.82
N LEU A 112 2.76 -0.40 -57.24
CA LEU A 112 3.08 -1.81 -57.06
C LEU A 112 2.80 -2.52 -58.39
N VAL A 113 3.82 -3.13 -58.97
CA VAL A 113 3.75 -3.89 -60.22
C VAL A 113 3.84 -5.37 -59.91
N ILE A 114 2.86 -6.13 -60.38
CA ILE A 114 2.80 -7.59 -60.30
C ILE A 114 3.03 -8.11 -61.71
N THR A 115 4.03 -8.98 -61.88
CA THR A 115 4.34 -9.60 -63.17
C THR A 115 4.10 -11.10 -63.08
N ASP A 116 3.37 -11.65 -64.04
CA ASP A 116 3.10 -13.10 -64.10
C ASP A 116 4.21 -13.88 -64.86
N SER A 117 4.08 -15.20 -64.90
CA SER A 117 5.01 -16.12 -65.59
C SER A 117 5.07 -15.91 -67.10
N ASP A 118 4.08 -15.23 -67.68
CA ASP A 118 3.96 -14.92 -69.10
C ASP A 118 4.34 -13.47 -69.40
N THR A 119 4.91 -12.76 -68.42
CA THR A 119 5.38 -11.37 -68.49
C THR A 119 4.28 -10.31 -68.61
N ASN A 120 3.02 -10.68 -68.40
CA ASN A 120 1.94 -9.70 -68.28
C ASN A 120 2.10 -8.92 -66.98
N THR A 121 1.77 -7.63 -67.00
CA THR A 121 1.87 -6.77 -65.83
C THR A 121 0.50 -6.25 -65.40
N PHE A 122 0.27 -6.29 -64.09
CA PHE A 122 -0.83 -5.61 -63.43
C PHE A 122 -0.25 -4.59 -62.45
N SER A 123 -0.76 -3.37 -62.46
CA SER A 123 -0.25 -2.29 -61.61
C SER A 123 -1.35 -1.70 -60.74
N VAL A 124 -1.04 -1.47 -59.48
CA VAL A 124 -1.90 -0.76 -58.53
C VAL A 124 -1.16 0.47 -58.03
N ALA A 125 -1.81 1.62 -58.01
CA ALA A 125 -1.21 2.83 -57.49
C ALA A 125 -0.95 2.70 -55.98
N LEU A 126 0.25 3.06 -55.54
CA LEU A 126 0.58 3.02 -54.11
C LEU A 126 -0.26 4.02 -53.30
N ALA A 127 -0.71 5.12 -53.93
CA ALA A 127 -1.60 6.09 -53.31
C ALA A 127 -2.99 5.48 -52.98
N ASP A 128 -3.54 4.64 -53.86
CA ASP A 128 -4.82 3.98 -53.63
C ASP A 128 -4.71 2.96 -52.49
N ILE A 129 -3.59 2.23 -52.42
CA ILE A 129 -3.28 1.33 -51.32
C ILE A 129 -3.14 2.12 -50.01
N ALA A 130 -2.38 3.23 -50.02
CA ALA A 130 -2.18 4.08 -48.85
C ALA A 130 -3.50 4.68 -48.34
N ALA A 131 -4.40 5.12 -49.24
CA ALA A 131 -5.71 5.65 -48.85
C ALA A 131 -6.66 4.57 -48.29
N ALA A 132 -6.48 3.30 -48.67
CA ALA A 132 -7.26 2.18 -48.15
C ALA A 132 -6.73 1.66 -46.80
N ILE A 133 -5.45 1.92 -46.49
CA ILE A 133 -4.86 1.57 -45.20
C ILE A 133 -5.15 2.74 -44.26
N ASN A 134 -5.90 2.45 -43.20
CA ASN A 134 -6.15 3.43 -42.17
C ASN A 134 -4.84 3.69 -41.40
N THR A 135 -4.12 4.77 -41.74
CA THR A 135 -3.00 5.30 -40.95
C THR A 135 -3.49 6.22 -39.84
N ASP A 136 -4.80 6.30 -39.58
CA ASP A 136 -5.36 7.22 -38.61
C ASP A 136 -4.90 6.87 -37.18
N ASP A 137 -3.90 7.59 -36.69
CA ASP A 137 -4.29 8.47 -35.59
C ASP A 137 -5.14 9.62 -36.19
N ALA A 138 -6.01 10.27 -35.43
CA ALA A 138 -6.95 11.24 -36.02
C ALA A 138 -6.27 12.48 -36.63
N ASP A 139 -4.94 12.53 -36.65
CA ASP A 139 -4.11 13.52 -37.29
C ASP A 139 -3.53 12.99 -38.61
N ALA A 140 -3.75 13.73 -39.69
CA ALA A 140 -3.29 13.36 -41.02
C ALA A 140 -2.01 14.11 -41.42
N ASP A 141 -1.42 14.90 -40.51
CA ASP A 141 -0.20 15.66 -40.78
C ASP A 141 1.06 14.85 -40.45
N PRO A 142 1.79 14.29 -41.46
CA PRO A 142 2.98 13.44 -41.33
C PRO A 142 4.19 14.09 -40.63
N THR A 143 4.01 15.30 -40.09
CA THR A 143 5.08 16.08 -39.48
C THR A 143 4.97 16.13 -37.96
N ASN A 144 3.82 15.85 -37.34
CA ASN A 144 3.60 16.06 -35.91
C ASN A 144 3.51 14.79 -35.05
N GLU A 145 3.89 13.62 -35.58
CA GLU A 145 3.80 12.33 -34.89
C GLU A 145 4.76 12.18 -33.72
N TYR A 146 5.80 13.02 -33.66
CA TYR A 146 6.83 12.93 -32.62
C TYR A 146 7.13 14.31 -32.01
N ASN A 147 7.04 14.37 -30.69
CA ASN A 147 7.51 15.51 -29.92
C ASN A 147 9.03 15.64 -30.04
N THR A 148 9.48 16.76 -30.62
CA THR A 148 10.90 17.09 -30.80
C THR A 148 11.52 17.69 -29.55
N ALA A 149 10.72 18.34 -28.71
CA ALA A 149 11.15 18.90 -27.44
C ALA A 149 10.03 18.87 -26.40
N VAL A 150 10.41 18.57 -25.16
CA VAL A 150 9.57 18.78 -23.98
C VAL A 150 10.38 19.59 -22.98
N GLY A 151 9.80 20.67 -22.46
CA GLY A 151 10.45 21.58 -21.54
C GLY A 151 9.52 22.01 -20.43
N LEU A 152 10.09 22.42 -19.30
CA LEU A 152 9.39 23.04 -18.19
C LEU A 152 10.10 24.37 -17.89
N THR A 153 9.37 25.48 -17.89
CA THR A 153 9.89 26.80 -17.52
C THR A 153 8.93 27.46 -16.53
N GLY A 154 9.38 27.69 -15.30
CA GLY A 154 8.46 28.02 -14.20
C GLY A 154 7.46 26.89 -14.00
N THR A 155 6.17 27.20 -14.06
CA THR A 155 5.05 26.24 -14.02
C THR A 155 4.58 25.78 -15.40
N SER A 156 5.11 26.34 -16.48
CA SER A 156 4.62 26.07 -17.82
C SER A 156 5.36 24.90 -18.46
N ILE A 157 4.64 23.81 -18.72
CA ILE A 157 5.14 22.71 -19.55
C ILE A 157 4.88 23.03 -21.01
N THR A 158 5.93 22.92 -21.83
CA THR A 158 5.85 23.12 -23.29
C THR A 158 6.21 21.83 -24.00
N VAL A 159 5.40 21.45 -24.98
CA VAL A 159 5.63 20.32 -25.87
C VAL A 159 5.67 20.85 -27.29
N THR A 160 6.74 20.53 -28.01
CA THR A 160 6.95 20.98 -29.38
C THR A 160 7.07 19.79 -30.32
N ASP A 161 6.28 19.80 -31.38
CA ASP A 161 6.36 18.92 -32.55
C ASP A 161 6.55 19.79 -33.82
N ALA A 162 6.41 19.24 -35.02
CA ALA A 162 6.50 20.05 -36.24
C ALA A 162 5.22 20.87 -36.54
N GLY A 163 4.09 20.52 -35.93
CA GLY A 163 2.84 21.28 -35.98
C GLY A 163 2.86 22.53 -35.09
N GLY A 164 3.78 22.58 -34.13
CA GLY A 164 4.10 23.78 -33.35
C GLY A 164 4.46 23.48 -31.90
N THR A 165 4.38 24.50 -31.05
CA THR A 165 4.58 24.36 -29.60
C THR A 165 3.26 24.58 -28.88
N LEU A 166 2.82 23.57 -28.14
CA LEU A 166 1.73 23.70 -27.17
C LEU A 166 2.32 23.96 -25.78
N SER A 167 1.65 24.83 -25.02
CA SER A 167 2.06 25.19 -23.66
C SER A 167 0.87 25.02 -22.72
N GLN A 168 1.09 24.32 -21.61
CA GLN A 168 0.13 24.21 -20.52
C GLN A 168 0.74 24.79 -19.25
N ASP A 169 0.04 25.74 -18.65
CA ASP A 169 0.40 26.27 -17.34
C ASP A 169 -0.10 25.32 -16.25
N LEU A 170 0.79 24.95 -15.32
CA LEU A 170 0.52 24.09 -14.17
C LEU A 170 0.41 24.88 -12.85
N ASP A 171 0.37 26.21 -12.94
CA ASP A 171 0.17 27.09 -11.79
C ASP A 171 -1.11 26.71 -11.01
N GLY A 172 -1.05 26.86 -9.69
CA GLY A 172 -2.09 26.43 -8.74
C GLY A 172 -2.02 24.96 -8.30
N THR A 173 -1.23 24.10 -8.96
CA THR A 173 -0.89 22.75 -8.46
C THR A 173 0.58 22.64 -8.05
N PHE A 174 1.47 23.28 -8.80
CA PHE A 174 2.90 23.34 -8.51
C PHE A 174 3.29 24.79 -8.27
N ALA A 175 4.00 25.06 -7.18
CA ALA A 175 4.60 26.37 -6.93
C ALA A 175 5.96 26.46 -7.63
N THR A 176 6.31 27.64 -8.13
CA THR A 176 7.68 27.94 -8.56
C THR A 176 8.62 28.05 -7.36
N ASP A 177 9.92 27.90 -7.60
CA ASP A 177 10.96 28.19 -6.60
C ASP A 177 10.86 29.64 -6.09
N ALA A 178 10.42 30.57 -6.94
CA ALA A 178 10.22 31.97 -6.57
C ALA A 178 9.00 32.15 -5.64
N GLU A 179 7.90 31.44 -5.87
CA GLU A 179 6.72 31.46 -4.99
C GLU A 179 7.01 30.76 -3.67
N LEU A 180 7.76 29.66 -3.68
CA LEU A 180 8.19 28.98 -2.46
C LEU A 180 9.19 29.84 -1.68
N ALA A 181 10.08 30.56 -2.35
CA ALA A 181 10.99 31.53 -1.71
C ALA A 181 10.25 32.80 -1.24
N ALA A 182 9.17 33.19 -1.91
CA ALA A 182 8.29 34.29 -1.51
C ALA A 182 7.31 33.88 -0.40
N LEU A 183 7.20 32.57 -0.09
CA LEU A 183 6.58 32.07 1.13
C LEU A 183 7.52 32.33 2.33
N ASN A 184 7.87 33.59 2.53
CA ASN A 184 8.50 34.09 3.73
C ASN A 184 7.39 34.54 4.70
N THR A 185 7.28 33.81 5.81
CA THR A 185 6.82 34.28 7.14
C THR A 185 5.58 35.17 7.20
N ASP A 186 4.41 34.54 7.38
CA ASP A 186 3.23 35.23 7.94
C ASP A 186 3.36 35.36 9.47
N ASP A 187 4.39 36.10 9.94
CA ASP A 187 4.44 36.63 11.32
C ASP A 187 4.28 38.16 11.38
N ALA A 188 3.90 38.77 10.26
CA ALA A 188 3.61 40.19 10.09
C ALA A 188 4.78 41.15 10.27
N ASP A 189 6.03 40.67 10.33
CA ASP A 189 7.20 41.50 10.07
C ASP A 189 8.05 40.94 8.93
N ALA A 190 8.71 41.85 8.20
CA ALA A 190 9.36 41.55 6.92
C ALA A 190 10.88 41.52 7.05
N ASP A 191 11.42 41.38 8.27
CA ASP A 191 12.87 41.37 8.50
C ASP A 191 13.39 39.94 8.73
N PRO A 192 13.90 39.27 7.66
CA PRO A 192 14.39 37.88 7.66
C PRO A 192 15.61 37.60 8.56
N THR A 193 15.95 38.52 9.44
CA THR A 193 17.06 38.40 10.37
C THR A 193 16.61 38.17 11.82
N ASN A 194 15.35 38.43 12.18
CA ASN A 194 14.89 38.39 13.57
C ASN A 194 14.21 37.07 13.98
N GLU A 195 14.06 36.10 13.07
CA GLU A 195 13.26 34.90 13.29
C GLU A 195 13.96 33.82 14.15
N TYR A 196 15.21 34.09 14.54
CA TYR A 196 15.97 33.21 15.43
C TYR A 196 16.64 33.97 16.56
N ASN A 197 16.24 33.64 17.79
CA ASN A 197 16.91 34.10 19.00
C ASN A 197 18.31 33.50 19.08
N THR A 198 19.33 34.34 18.89
CA THR A 198 20.74 33.96 18.92
C THR A 198 21.26 33.75 20.33
N ALA A 199 20.67 34.41 21.33
CA ALA A 199 21.03 34.26 22.73
C ALA A 199 19.84 34.50 23.65
N VAL A 200 19.75 33.70 24.71
CA VAL A 200 18.84 33.92 25.85
C VAL A 200 19.68 33.86 27.12
N GLY A 201 19.56 34.87 27.97
CA GLY A 201 20.33 35.01 29.20
C GLY A 201 19.48 35.49 30.36
N LEU A 202 19.92 35.21 31.58
CA LEU A 202 19.36 35.76 32.82
C LEU A 202 20.50 36.43 33.58
N THR A 203 20.34 37.70 33.94
CA THR A 203 21.30 38.46 34.76
C THR A 203 20.56 39.20 35.86
N GLY A 204 20.84 38.84 37.12
CA GLY A 204 19.98 39.26 38.24
C GLY A 204 18.56 38.72 38.04
N THR A 205 17.57 39.61 38.06
CA THR A 205 16.16 39.33 37.76
C THR A 205 15.78 39.53 36.29
N SER A 206 16.70 40.03 35.46
CA SER A 206 16.36 40.41 34.08
C SER A 206 16.66 39.29 33.09
N ILE A 207 15.63 38.80 32.41
CA ILE A 207 15.79 37.90 31.25
C ILE A 207 16.04 38.75 30.01
N THR A 208 17.07 38.40 29.24
CA THR A 208 17.40 39.02 27.97
C THR A 208 17.27 38.00 26.83
N VAL A 209 16.69 38.44 25.72
CA VAL A 209 16.59 37.68 24.48
C VAL A 209 17.17 38.54 23.38
N THR A 210 18.14 38.00 22.64
CA THR A 210 18.81 38.69 21.55
C THR A 210 18.57 37.96 20.24
N ASP A 211 18.02 38.67 19.27
CA ASP A 211 17.93 38.29 17.86
C ASP A 211 18.77 39.28 17.01
N ALA A 212 18.67 39.24 15.68
CA ALA A 212 19.38 40.21 14.85
C ALA A 212 18.75 41.62 14.84
N GLY A 213 17.49 41.75 15.25
CA GLY A 213 16.79 43.02 15.43
C GLY A 213 17.18 43.75 16.72
N GLY A 214 17.78 43.05 17.69
CA GLY A 214 18.40 43.62 18.87
C GLY A 214 18.26 42.74 20.11
N THR A 215 18.52 43.33 21.28
CA THR A 215 18.32 42.66 22.57
C THR A 215 17.10 43.25 23.26
N LEU A 216 16.09 42.42 23.52
CA LEU A 216 14.99 42.75 24.41
C LEU A 216 15.29 42.25 25.82
N SER A 217 14.90 43.03 26.83
CA SER A 217 15.13 42.72 28.23
C SER A 217 13.83 42.88 29.02
N GLN A 218 13.47 41.87 29.80
CA GLN A 218 12.33 41.93 30.72
C GLN A 218 12.84 41.69 32.14
N ASP A 219 12.56 42.66 33.01
CA ASP A 219 12.83 42.53 34.44
C ASP A 219 11.74 41.68 35.11
N LEU A 220 12.14 40.67 35.88
CA LEU A 220 11.28 39.78 36.64
C LEU A 220 11.27 40.10 38.14
N ASP A 221 11.83 41.26 38.53
CA ASP A 221 11.81 41.75 39.90
C ASP A 221 10.37 41.83 40.45
N GLY A 222 10.22 41.51 41.74
CA GLY A 222 8.93 41.36 42.42
C GLY A 222 8.26 39.97 42.32
N THR A 223 8.70 39.09 41.42
CA THR A 223 8.31 37.65 41.42
C THR A 223 9.45 36.74 41.86
N PHE A 224 10.69 37.10 41.53
CA PHE A 224 11.89 36.37 41.94
C PHE A 224 12.79 37.33 42.73
N ALA A 225 13.19 36.94 43.94
CA ALA A 225 14.16 37.69 44.72
C ALA A 225 15.58 37.38 44.23
N THR A 226 16.44 38.39 44.21
CA THR A 226 17.89 38.19 44.00
C THR A 226 18.54 37.53 45.21
N ASP A 227 19.70 36.91 44.99
CA ASP A 227 20.54 36.40 46.09
C ASP A 227 20.90 37.50 47.11
N ALA A 228 20.99 38.75 46.66
CA ALA A 228 21.26 39.91 47.52
C ALA A 228 20.04 40.28 48.39
N GLU A 229 18.83 40.19 47.85
CA GLU A 229 17.59 40.43 48.62
C GLU A 229 17.31 39.29 49.59
N LEU A 230 17.57 38.04 49.20
CA LEU A 230 17.47 36.91 50.11
C LEU A 230 18.51 36.97 51.23
N ALA A 231 19.73 37.43 50.92
CA ALA A 231 20.77 37.67 51.92
C ALA A 231 20.48 38.87 52.83
N ALA A 232 19.69 39.84 52.36
CA ALA A 232 19.23 40.98 53.15
C ALA A 232 18.03 40.65 54.06
N LEU A 233 17.44 39.47 53.94
CA LEU A 233 16.41 38.97 54.83
C LEU A 233 17.05 38.47 56.15
N ASN A 234 17.58 39.40 56.95
CA ASN A 234 18.02 39.16 58.32
C ASN A 234 17.04 39.83 59.29
N THR A 235 16.38 38.99 60.10
CA THR A 235 15.77 39.24 61.43
C THR A 235 15.10 40.59 61.70
N ASP A 236 13.78 40.61 61.63
CA ASP A 236 12.92 41.66 62.19
C ASP A 236 12.83 41.52 63.72
N ASP A 237 13.94 41.77 64.41
CA ASP A 237 13.92 42.26 65.78
C ASP A 237 14.64 43.63 65.84
N ALA A 238 14.37 44.41 66.87
CA ALA A 238 14.73 45.83 66.92
C ALA A 238 16.20 46.09 67.32
N ASP A 239 17.07 45.08 67.30
CA ASP A 239 18.50 45.21 67.57
C ASP A 239 19.32 44.62 66.41
N ALA A 240 20.45 45.25 66.08
CA ALA A 240 21.25 44.95 64.89
C ALA A 240 22.55 44.18 65.21
N ASP A 241 22.71 43.67 66.44
CA ASP A 241 23.89 42.92 66.86
C ASP A 241 23.65 41.40 66.88
N PRO A 242 24.03 40.66 65.81
CA PRO A 242 23.81 39.22 65.61
C PRO A 242 24.55 38.29 66.58
N THR A 243 25.06 38.82 67.69
CA THR A 243 25.76 38.05 68.72
C THR A 243 24.98 37.88 70.02
N ASN A 244 23.85 38.58 70.20
CA ASN A 244 23.10 38.62 71.46
C ASN A 244 21.84 37.71 71.49
N GLU A 245 21.53 37.01 70.41
CA GLU A 245 20.26 36.30 70.22
C GLU A 245 20.21 34.93 70.90
N TYR A 246 21.28 34.53 71.62
CA TYR A 246 21.34 33.27 72.33
C TYR A 246 21.84 33.43 73.77
N ASN A 247 21.00 33.06 74.73
CA ASN A 247 21.37 32.96 76.15
C ASN A 247 22.39 31.83 76.34
N THR A 248 23.62 32.20 76.68
CA THR A 248 24.74 31.26 76.84
C THR A 248 24.73 30.53 78.18
N ALA A 249 24.12 31.12 79.21
CA ALA A 249 24.01 30.50 80.53
C ALA A 249 22.78 30.99 81.30
N VAL A 250 22.17 30.08 82.06
CA VAL A 250 21.13 30.39 83.06
C VAL A 250 21.49 29.68 84.36
N GLY A 251 21.43 30.40 85.49
CA GLY A 251 21.78 29.87 86.82
C GLY A 251 20.85 30.37 87.91
N LEU A 252 20.79 29.65 89.04
CA LEU A 252 20.08 30.05 90.25
C LEU A 252 21.05 29.95 91.44
N THR A 253 21.23 31.04 92.19
CA THR A 253 22.08 31.07 93.39
C THR A 253 21.33 31.75 94.52
N GLY A 254 21.07 31.03 95.62
CA GLY A 254 20.12 31.50 96.65
C GLY A 254 18.73 31.68 96.02
N THR A 255 18.17 32.89 96.12
CA THR A 255 16.91 33.31 95.50
C THR A 255 17.09 34.04 94.17
N SER A 256 18.32 34.31 93.72
CA SER A 256 18.56 35.06 92.47
C SER A 256 18.74 34.16 91.26
N ILE A 257 17.91 34.36 90.23
CA ILE A 257 18.10 33.77 88.91
C ILE A 257 18.93 34.71 88.04
N THR A 258 19.94 34.18 87.36
CA THR A 258 20.81 34.91 86.43
C THR A 258 20.70 34.33 85.03
N VAL A 259 20.67 35.21 84.03
CA VAL A 259 20.72 34.87 82.60
C VAL A 259 21.84 35.67 81.96
N THR A 260 22.72 34.99 81.22
CA THR A 260 23.88 35.61 80.55
C THR A 260 23.83 35.37 79.06
N ASP A 261 23.95 36.44 78.29
CA ASP A 261 24.17 36.47 76.84
C ASP A 261 25.45 37.27 76.51
N ALA A 262 25.69 37.55 75.24
CA ALA A 262 26.84 38.35 74.81
C ALA A 262 26.74 39.84 75.21
N GLY A 263 25.53 40.33 75.50
CA GLY A 263 25.25 41.69 75.99
C GLY A 263 25.46 41.85 77.50
N GLY A 264 25.55 40.75 78.25
CA GLY A 264 25.93 40.74 79.66
C GLY A 264 25.14 39.74 80.50
N THR A 265 25.25 39.85 81.83
CA THR A 265 24.46 39.04 82.76
C THR A 265 23.38 39.89 83.42
N LEU A 266 22.13 39.48 83.27
CA LEU A 266 21.00 40.02 84.03
C LEU A 266 20.69 39.11 85.22
N SER A 267 20.37 39.70 86.38
CA SER A 267 20.01 38.97 87.60
C SER A 267 18.68 39.48 88.14
N GLN A 268 17.79 38.56 88.51
CA GLN A 268 16.52 38.86 89.17
C GLN A 268 16.47 38.12 90.50
N ASP A 269 16.26 38.86 91.59
CA ASP A 269 16.03 38.28 92.90
C ASP A 269 14.57 37.86 93.05
N LEU A 270 14.34 36.65 93.54
CA LEU A 270 13.03 36.04 93.78
C LEU A 270 12.68 35.97 95.29
N ASP A 271 13.46 36.65 96.13
CA ASP A 271 13.19 36.74 97.57
C ASP A 271 11.78 37.32 97.84
N GLY A 272 11.12 36.79 98.88
CA GLY A 272 9.71 37.07 99.21
C GLY A 272 8.66 36.17 98.54
N THR A 273 9.03 35.38 97.52
CA THR A 273 8.16 34.30 96.98
C THR A 273 8.70 32.91 97.30
N PHE A 274 10.03 32.77 97.36
CA PHE A 274 10.71 31.54 97.75
C PHE A 274 11.55 31.83 99.00
N ALA A 275 11.27 31.13 100.09
CA ALA A 275 12.10 31.20 101.30
C ALA A 275 13.39 30.41 101.08
N THR A 276 14.50 30.93 101.58
CA THR A 276 15.76 30.18 101.68
C THR A 276 15.64 29.06 102.72
N ASP A 277 16.50 28.03 102.62
CA ASP A 277 16.58 26.97 103.63
C ASP A 277 16.85 27.52 105.04
N ALA A 278 17.56 28.66 105.13
CA ALA A 278 17.83 29.35 106.38
C ALA A 278 16.58 30.02 106.99
N GLU A 279 15.68 30.54 106.16
CA GLU A 279 14.43 31.16 106.60
C GLU A 279 13.39 30.12 107.01
N LEU A 280 13.32 28.98 106.32
CA LEU A 280 12.43 27.88 106.71
C LEU A 280 12.88 27.22 108.02
N ALA A 281 14.18 27.14 108.28
CA ALA A 281 14.74 26.64 109.53
C ALA A 281 14.50 27.57 110.74
N ALA A 282 14.13 28.83 110.52
CA ALA A 282 13.90 29.83 111.57
C ALA A 282 12.45 29.91 112.06
N LEU A 283 11.53 29.12 111.49
CA LEU A 283 10.11 29.14 111.88
C LEU A 283 9.84 28.22 113.09
N ASN A 284 9.86 28.79 114.30
CA ASN A 284 9.38 28.18 115.54
C ASN A 284 8.52 29.20 116.34
N THR A 285 7.52 28.65 117.04
CA THR A 285 6.71 29.18 118.18
C THR A 285 5.43 30.00 117.91
N ASP A 286 4.31 29.59 118.54
CA ASP A 286 3.75 30.28 119.72
C ASP A 286 2.39 29.68 120.13
N ASP A 287 2.41 28.71 121.06
CA ASP A 287 1.41 28.72 122.14
C ASP A 287 2.15 28.79 123.48
N ALA A 288 1.49 29.31 124.51
CA ALA A 288 2.13 29.69 125.77
C ALA A 288 2.33 28.51 126.75
N ASP A 289 2.29 27.27 126.25
CA ASP A 289 2.64 26.06 126.99
C ASP A 289 3.85 25.38 126.34
N ALA A 290 4.82 24.95 127.17
CA ALA A 290 6.10 24.44 126.70
C ALA A 290 6.25 22.92 126.89
N ASP A 291 5.22 22.22 127.37
CA ASP A 291 5.24 20.76 127.52
C ASP A 291 4.44 20.05 126.41
N PRO A 292 5.11 19.50 125.38
CA PRO A 292 4.49 18.91 124.19
C PRO A 292 3.75 17.57 124.42
N THR A 293 3.40 17.26 125.67
CA THR A 293 2.75 16.00 126.05
C THR A 293 1.32 16.17 126.56
N ASN A 294 0.81 17.39 126.70
CA ASN A 294 -0.49 17.67 127.30
C ASN A 294 -1.59 18.06 126.30
N GLU A 295 -1.30 18.12 125.00
CA GLU A 295 -2.19 18.64 123.96
C GLU A 295 -3.23 17.61 123.47
N TYR A 296 -3.34 16.45 124.13
CA TYR A 296 -4.22 15.36 123.74
C TYR A 296 -5.04 14.81 124.91
N ASN A 297 -6.38 14.93 124.84
CA ASN A 297 -7.30 14.30 125.79
C ASN A 297 -7.25 12.77 125.60
N THR A 298 -6.83 12.05 126.63
CA THR A 298 -6.59 10.61 126.54
C THR A 298 -7.83 9.78 126.83
N ALA A 299 -8.80 10.31 127.57
CA ALA A 299 -10.07 9.64 127.81
C ALA A 299 -11.22 10.62 127.99
N VAL A 300 -12.39 10.24 127.47
CA VAL A 300 -13.68 10.88 127.75
C VAL A 300 -14.67 9.78 128.13
N GLY A 301 -15.36 9.94 129.25
CA GLY A 301 -16.29 8.95 129.77
C GLY A 301 -17.58 9.58 130.29
N LEU A 302 -18.65 8.80 130.31
CA LEU A 302 -19.91 9.16 130.96
C LEU A 302 -20.23 8.10 132.02
N THR A 303 -20.53 8.53 133.24
CA THR A 303 -20.89 7.64 134.35
C THR A 303 -22.06 8.24 135.10
N GLY A 304 -23.22 7.57 135.04
CA GLY A 304 -24.49 8.17 135.45
C GLY A 304 -24.77 9.42 134.61
N THR A 305 -24.97 10.55 135.28
CA THR A 305 -25.17 11.88 134.66
C THR A 305 -23.88 12.69 134.52
N SER A 306 -22.72 12.21 134.99
CA SER A 306 -21.46 12.97 134.92
C SER A 306 -20.62 12.61 133.70
N ILE A 307 -20.19 13.62 132.95
CA ILE A 307 -19.15 13.51 131.92
C ILE A 307 -17.79 13.82 132.53
N THR A 308 -16.80 12.98 132.25
CA THR A 308 -15.41 13.18 132.65
C THR A 308 -14.50 13.26 131.43
N VAL A 309 -13.55 14.18 131.48
CA VAL A 309 -12.46 14.30 130.49
C VAL A 309 -11.14 14.21 131.26
N THR A 310 -10.26 13.32 130.79
CA THR A 310 -8.94 13.11 131.37
C THR A 310 -7.86 13.42 130.34
N ASP A 311 -6.92 14.26 130.75
CA ASP A 311 -5.65 14.50 130.08
C ASP A 311 -4.49 14.19 131.05
N ALA A 312 -3.25 14.47 130.63
CA ALA A 312 -2.08 14.27 131.48
C ALA A 312 -2.03 15.19 132.71
N GLY A 313 -2.79 16.29 132.71
CA GLY A 313 -2.92 17.25 133.81
C GLY A 313 -3.97 16.86 134.86
N GLY A 314 -4.84 15.90 134.57
CA GLY A 314 -5.79 15.31 135.52
C GLY A 314 -7.15 14.99 134.90
N THR A 315 -8.14 14.67 135.73
CA THR A 315 -9.52 14.42 135.29
C THR A 315 -10.43 15.53 135.76
N LEU A 316 -11.12 16.17 134.82
CA LEU A 316 -12.21 17.10 135.10
C LEU A 316 -13.55 16.37 134.96
N SER A 317 -14.49 16.63 135.86
CA SER A 317 -15.83 16.02 135.87
C SER A 317 -16.91 17.09 135.91
N GLN A 318 -17.92 16.95 135.06
CA GLN A 318 -19.08 17.84 134.99
C GLN A 318 -20.35 17.00 135.13
N ASP A 319 -21.16 17.29 136.14
CA ASP A 319 -22.45 16.65 136.34
C ASP A 319 -23.52 17.29 135.45
N LEU A 320 -24.29 16.45 134.74
CA LEU A 320 -25.34 16.83 133.79
C LEU A 320 -26.75 16.53 134.33
N ASP A 321 -26.88 16.24 135.62
CA ASP A 321 -28.17 16.01 136.27
C ASP A 321 -29.12 17.21 136.07
N GLY A 322 -30.39 16.92 135.80
CA GLY A 322 -31.41 17.90 135.36
C GLY A 322 -31.49 18.14 133.85
N THR A 323 -30.54 17.63 133.05
CA THR A 323 -30.61 17.67 131.57
C THR A 323 -30.80 16.28 130.95
N PHE A 324 -30.30 15.23 131.63
CA PHE A 324 -30.44 13.84 131.21
C PHE A 324 -30.96 13.01 132.38
N ALA A 325 -32.03 12.25 132.18
CA ALA A 325 -32.50 11.26 133.14
C ALA A 325 -31.65 9.98 133.03
N THR A 326 -31.34 9.36 134.17
CA THR A 326 -30.70 8.05 134.20
C THR A 326 -31.65 6.95 133.72
N ASP A 327 -31.10 5.82 133.24
CA ASP A 327 -31.91 4.63 132.92
C ASP A 327 -32.76 4.18 134.12
N ALA A 328 -32.28 4.39 135.35
CA ALA A 328 -33.03 4.08 136.57
C ALA A 328 -34.25 4.99 136.77
N GLU A 329 -34.12 6.27 136.46
CA GLU A 329 -35.24 7.22 136.46
C GLU A 329 -36.20 6.93 135.30
N LEU A 330 -35.68 6.66 134.11
CA LEU A 330 -36.48 6.43 132.90
C LEU A 330 -37.23 5.10 132.92
N ALA A 331 -36.63 4.04 133.48
CA ALA A 331 -37.16 2.68 133.42
C ALA A 331 -38.46 2.49 134.20
N ALA A 332 -38.66 3.24 135.25
CA ALA A 332 -39.48 2.73 136.35
C ALA A 332 -40.47 3.75 136.88
N LEU A 333 -40.54 4.89 136.19
CA LEU A 333 -41.81 5.42 135.76
C LEU A 333 -42.70 4.40 134.94
N ASN A 334 -42.27 3.15 134.67
CA ASN A 334 -42.97 2.17 133.80
C ASN A 334 -43.50 0.87 134.48
N THR A 335 -43.88 0.88 135.76
CA THR A 335 -44.64 -0.25 136.37
C THR A 335 -46.04 0.12 136.87
N ASP A 336 -46.64 1.13 136.27
CA ASP A 336 -48.05 1.50 136.49
C ASP A 336 -48.82 1.35 135.16
N ASP A 337 -49.33 0.15 134.84
CA ASP A 337 -50.62 -0.07 134.12
C ASP A 337 -50.95 -1.58 133.88
N ALA A 338 -51.95 -2.15 134.60
CA ALA A 338 -52.94 -3.14 134.10
C ALA A 338 -53.98 -3.55 135.20
N ASP A 339 -55.02 -2.72 135.34
CA ASP A 339 -56.49 -2.92 135.51
C ASP A 339 -57.18 -4.00 136.40
N ALA A 340 -58.48 -3.74 136.64
CA ALA A 340 -59.52 -4.36 137.49
C ALA A 340 -59.75 -5.88 137.49
#